data_AF-A0A352CN52-F1
#
_entry.id   AF-A0A352CN52-F1
#
_cell.length_a   1.000
_cell.length_b   1.000
_cell.length_c   1.000
_cell.angle_alpha   90.00
_cell.angle_beta   90.00
_cell.angle_gamma   90.00
#
_symmetry.space_group_name_H-M   'P 1'
#
loop_
_entity.id
_entity.type
_entity.pdbx_description
1 polymer ?
#
loop_
_entity_poly.entity_id
_entity_poly.type
_entity_poly.pdbx_seq_one_letter_code
_entity_poly.pdbx_strand_id
1 'polypeptide(L)'
;MAVIDRAIKVKGRGAYLIGGTEIRESADVPVEQAKQGTIAYGILKDHNRSGDMEQLGIRFDCLTSHDITYVGIIQTLRASGIEKFPVPYVLTNCHNSLCAVGGTINEDDHVFGLSAAKRYGGVYVPPHQAVIHQYAREMLA
;
A
#
# COMPACT_ATOMS: atom_id res chain seq x y z
N MET A 1 20.63 32.18 13.12
CA MET A 1 20.36 30.75 12.85
C MET A 1 19.04 30.40 13.53
N ALA A 2 17.91 30.58 12.83
CA ALA A 2 16.60 30.34 13.42
C ALA A 2 16.34 28.82 13.45
N VAL A 3 16.26 28.26 14.65
CA VAL A 3 15.90 26.85 14.86
C VAL A 3 14.45 26.68 14.41
N ILE A 4 14.23 25.77 13.47
CA ILE A 4 12.90 25.38 12.99
C ILE A 4 12.24 24.58 14.11
N ASP A 5 11.59 25.26 15.05
CA ASP A 5 10.85 24.66 16.17
C ASP A 5 9.43 24.23 15.75
N ARG A 6 9.26 23.80 14.49
CA ARG A 6 7.98 23.27 13.98
C ARG A 6 8.03 21.75 13.94
N ALA A 7 8.33 21.13 15.06
CA ALA A 7 8.10 19.70 15.20
C ALA A 7 6.58 19.44 15.14
N ILE A 8 6.18 18.46 14.32
CA ILE A 8 4.79 17.96 14.30
C ILE A 8 4.52 17.35 15.69
N LYS A 9 3.66 18.00 16.48
CA LYS A 9 3.31 17.54 17.82
C LYS A 9 2.19 16.51 17.75
N VAL A 10 2.53 15.23 17.96
CA VAL A 10 1.54 14.15 18.09
C VAL A 10 0.83 14.30 19.43
N LYS A 11 -0.49 14.45 19.41
CA LYS A 11 -1.32 14.68 20.61
C LYS A 11 -1.47 13.45 21.52
N GLY A 12 -1.11 12.26 21.03
CA GLY A 12 -1.27 10.98 21.75
C GLY A 12 -2.71 10.50 21.89
N ARG A 13 -3.69 11.26 21.37
CA ARG A 13 -5.12 10.95 21.32
C ARG A 13 -5.74 11.49 20.02
N GLY A 14 -6.92 10.98 19.67
CA GLY A 14 -7.71 11.48 18.55
C GLY A 14 -8.19 12.92 18.76
N ALA A 15 -8.51 13.61 17.66
CA ALA A 15 -9.05 14.96 17.67
C ALA A 15 -9.99 15.17 16.47
N TYR A 16 -10.87 16.16 16.60
CA TYR A 16 -11.78 16.59 15.55
C TYR A 16 -11.22 17.85 14.88
N LEU A 17 -11.29 17.91 13.55
CA LEU A 17 -10.98 19.11 12.79
C LEU A 17 -12.31 19.77 12.37
N ILE A 18 -12.70 20.83 13.08
CA ILE A 18 -13.94 21.56 12.85
C ILE A 18 -13.67 22.68 11.83
N GLY A 19 -14.47 22.72 10.77
CA GLY A 19 -14.36 23.74 9.72
C GLY A 19 -13.02 23.74 8.96
N GLY A 20 -12.25 22.65 9.04
CA GLY A 20 -10.93 22.55 8.41
C GLY A 20 -9.79 23.31 9.10
N THR A 21 -10.07 24.03 10.19
CA THR A 21 -9.10 24.94 10.82
C THR A 21 -8.95 24.75 12.33
N GLU A 22 -9.99 24.31 13.02
CA GLU A 22 -9.99 24.23 14.49
C GLU A 22 -9.86 22.78 14.98
N ILE A 23 -8.86 22.50 15.82
CA ILE A 23 -8.67 21.17 16.42
C ILE A 23 -9.35 21.13 17.80
N ARG A 24 -10.30 20.20 17.98
CA ARG A 24 -10.99 19.97 19.26
C ARG A 24 -10.84 18.53 19.75
N GLU A 25 -11.01 18.33 21.05
CA GLU A 25 -10.98 17.00 21.68
C GLU A 25 -12.35 16.32 21.70
N SER A 26 -13.41 17.11 21.56
CA SER A 26 -14.79 16.67 21.45
C SER A 26 -15.51 17.45 20.36
N ALA A 27 -16.58 16.86 19.85
CA ALA A 27 -17.51 17.51 18.94
C ALA A 27 -18.94 17.10 19.33
N ASP A 28 -19.89 18.02 19.21
CA ASP A 28 -21.30 17.79 19.52
C ASP A 28 -22.02 17.07 18.36
N VAL A 29 -21.44 15.97 17.90
CA VAL A 29 -22.00 15.11 16.86
C VAL A 29 -21.94 13.65 17.33
N PRO A 30 -22.93 12.82 16.97
CA PRO A 30 -22.86 11.38 17.21
C PRO A 30 -21.61 10.78 16.56
N VAL A 31 -20.98 9.82 17.24
CA VAL A 31 -19.76 9.15 16.76
C VAL A 31 -19.90 8.60 15.35
N GLU A 32 -21.06 7.99 15.03
CA GLU A 32 -21.32 7.46 13.69
C GLU A 32 -21.35 8.56 12.61
N GLN A 33 -21.87 9.73 12.94
CA GLN A 33 -21.85 10.88 12.03
C GLN A 33 -20.42 11.43 11.88
N ALA A 34 -19.64 11.47 12.97
CA ALA A 34 -18.25 11.91 12.92
C ALA A 34 -17.37 11.01 12.05
N LYS A 35 -17.56 9.68 12.11
CA LYS A 35 -16.82 8.71 11.27
C LYS A 35 -16.99 9.03 9.78
N GLN A 36 -18.20 9.39 9.36
CA GLN A 36 -18.52 9.72 7.97
C GLN A 36 -17.76 10.94 7.44
N GLY A 37 -17.34 11.84 8.33
CA GLY A 37 -16.53 13.01 7.99
C GLY A 37 -15.03 12.74 7.83
N THR A 38 -14.57 11.52 8.10
CA THR A 38 -13.13 11.18 7.97
C THR A 38 -12.75 10.91 6.51
N ILE A 39 -11.51 11.25 6.14
CA ILE A 39 -10.95 10.91 4.82
C ILE A 39 -10.97 9.38 4.60
N ALA A 40 -10.67 8.61 5.65
CA ALA A 40 -10.70 7.15 5.59
C ALA A 40 -12.09 6.62 5.22
N TYR A 41 -13.17 7.17 5.80
CA TYR A 41 -14.53 6.77 5.45
C TYR A 41 -14.84 7.08 3.98
N GLY A 42 -14.47 8.27 3.50
CA GLY A 42 -14.63 8.64 2.09
C GLY A 42 -13.92 7.65 1.15
N ILE A 43 -12.62 7.39 1.39
CA ILE A 43 -11.84 6.44 0.58
C ILE A 43 -12.48 5.04 0.60
N LEU A 44 -12.82 4.51 1.78
CA LEU A 44 -13.41 3.17 1.89
C LEU A 44 -14.76 3.09 1.18
N LYS A 45 -15.62 4.10 1.35
CA LYS A 45 -16.93 4.17 0.71
C LYS A 45 -16.80 4.20 -0.82
N ASP A 46 -15.89 5.00 -1.35
CA ASP A 46 -15.71 5.17 -2.79
C ASP A 46 -15.18 3.89 -3.47
N HIS A 47 -14.45 3.04 -2.73
CA HIS A 47 -13.91 1.77 -3.22
C HIS A 47 -14.74 0.55 -2.82
N ASN A 48 -15.84 0.74 -2.08
CA ASN A 48 -16.70 -0.34 -1.64
C ASN A 48 -17.67 -0.79 -2.73
N ARG A 49 -17.68 -2.09 -3.05
CA ARG A 49 -18.56 -2.72 -4.04
C ARG A 49 -19.73 -3.49 -3.43
N SER A 50 -19.77 -3.69 -2.11
CA SER A 50 -20.85 -4.46 -1.45
C SER A 50 -22.12 -3.63 -1.24
N GLY A 51 -22.01 -2.30 -1.21
CA GLY A 51 -23.10 -1.40 -0.82
C GLY A 51 -23.37 -1.37 0.70
N ASP A 52 -22.62 -2.14 1.49
CA ASP A 52 -22.72 -2.23 2.95
C ASP A 52 -21.42 -1.72 3.59
N MET A 53 -21.52 -0.71 4.45
CA MET A 53 -20.36 -0.13 5.15
C MET A 53 -19.93 -0.95 6.37
N GLU A 54 -20.76 -1.87 6.85
CA GLU A 54 -20.39 -2.84 7.89
C GLU A 54 -19.72 -4.09 7.28
N GLN A 55 -20.06 -4.43 6.02
CA GLN A 55 -19.47 -5.55 5.27
C GLN A 55 -18.79 -5.06 3.99
N LEU A 56 -17.58 -4.55 4.13
CA LEU A 56 -16.83 -3.96 3.03
C LEU A 56 -16.41 -4.99 1.96
N GLY A 57 -16.72 -4.70 0.70
CA GLY A 57 -16.17 -5.37 -0.47
C GLY A 57 -15.24 -4.43 -1.24
N ILE A 58 -13.99 -4.29 -0.79
CA ILE A 58 -13.07 -3.26 -1.32
C ILE A 58 -12.47 -3.66 -2.68
N ARG A 59 -12.54 -2.74 -3.64
CA ARG A 59 -11.76 -2.79 -4.88
C ARG A 59 -10.40 -2.14 -4.66
N PHE A 60 -9.32 -2.85 -4.97
CA PHE A 60 -7.98 -2.28 -5.03
C PHE A 60 -7.71 -1.66 -6.40
N ASP A 61 -7.07 -0.50 -6.44
CA ASP A 61 -6.68 0.17 -7.69
C ASP A 61 -5.34 -0.33 -8.22
N CYS A 62 -4.43 -0.67 -7.32
CA CYS A 62 -3.15 -1.28 -7.63
C CYS A 62 -2.66 -2.15 -6.47
N LEU A 63 -1.69 -3.00 -6.76
CA LEU A 63 -1.01 -3.84 -5.79
C LEU A 63 0.50 -3.60 -5.86
N THR A 64 1.17 -3.78 -4.73
CA THR A 64 2.63 -3.86 -4.68
C THR A 64 3.06 -4.93 -3.70
N SER A 65 4.10 -5.67 -4.06
CA SER A 65 4.70 -6.69 -3.21
C SER A 65 6.22 -6.69 -3.41
N HIS A 66 6.90 -7.35 -2.48
CA HIS A 66 8.34 -7.51 -2.51
C HIS A 66 8.72 -8.97 -2.64
N ASP A 67 9.95 -9.21 -3.10
CA ASP A 67 10.68 -10.48 -3.20
C ASP A 67 10.33 -11.56 -2.18
N ILE A 68 10.22 -11.24 -0.89
CA ILE A 68 9.87 -12.23 0.15
C ILE A 68 8.45 -12.79 -0.03
N THR A 69 7.50 -11.99 -0.53
CA THR A 69 6.06 -12.32 -0.50
C THR A 69 5.49 -12.63 -1.88
N TYR A 70 6.01 -12.02 -2.94
CA TYR A 70 5.40 -12.18 -4.27
C TYR A 70 5.45 -13.61 -4.79
N VAL A 71 6.41 -14.43 -4.34
CA VAL A 71 6.58 -15.80 -4.83
C VAL A 71 5.34 -16.62 -4.47
N GLY A 72 4.93 -16.60 -3.20
CA GLY A 72 3.71 -17.27 -2.74
C GLY A 72 2.44 -16.69 -3.37
N ILE A 73 2.38 -15.37 -3.54
CA ILE A 73 1.24 -14.71 -4.20
C ILE A 73 1.08 -15.18 -5.65
N ILE A 74 2.17 -15.19 -6.42
CA ILE A 74 2.16 -15.62 -7.83
C ILE A 74 1.89 -17.12 -7.96
N GLN A 75 2.41 -17.95 -7.06
CA GLN A 75 2.09 -19.38 -7.03
C GLN A 75 0.59 -19.61 -6.82
N THR A 76 -0.01 -18.88 -5.86
CA THR A 76 -1.45 -18.93 -5.61
C THR A 76 -2.23 -18.47 -6.83
N LEU A 77 -1.84 -17.33 -7.41
CA LEU A 77 -2.45 -16.78 -8.61
C LEU A 77 -2.43 -17.77 -9.79
N ARG A 78 -1.29 -18.45 -9.99
CA ARG A 78 -1.14 -19.49 -11.02
C ARG A 78 -2.03 -20.69 -10.73
N ALA A 79 -2.12 -21.14 -9.48
CA ALA A 79 -3.01 -22.23 -9.08
C ALA A 79 -4.50 -21.84 -9.24
N SER A 80 -4.84 -20.57 -9.12
CA SER A 80 -6.18 -20.02 -9.37
C SER A 80 -6.52 -19.86 -10.86
N GLY A 81 -5.61 -20.21 -11.78
CA GLY A 81 -5.86 -20.14 -13.22
C GLY A 81 -5.89 -18.73 -13.81
N ILE A 82 -5.35 -17.74 -13.09
CA ILE A 82 -5.31 -16.35 -13.54
C ILE A 82 -4.23 -16.19 -14.63
N GLU A 83 -4.60 -15.65 -15.78
CA GLU A 83 -3.70 -15.48 -16.93
C GLU A 83 -3.04 -14.11 -17.01
N LYS A 84 -3.61 -13.09 -16.36
CA LYS A 84 -3.07 -11.72 -16.25
C LYS A 84 -3.43 -11.11 -14.92
N PHE A 85 -2.60 -10.18 -14.42
CA PHE A 85 -2.93 -9.46 -13.20
C PHE A 85 -4.20 -8.62 -13.39
N PRO A 86 -5.18 -8.72 -12.47
CA PRO A 86 -6.48 -8.08 -12.63
C PRO A 86 -6.42 -6.55 -12.41
N VAL A 87 -5.33 -6.07 -11.81
CA VAL A 87 -5.04 -4.66 -11.53
C VAL A 87 -3.53 -4.43 -11.72
N PRO A 88 -3.08 -3.17 -11.91
CA PRO A 88 -1.67 -2.83 -11.89
C PRO A 88 -0.95 -3.46 -10.68
N TYR A 89 0.13 -4.20 -10.93
CA TYR A 89 0.88 -4.88 -9.89
C TYR A 89 2.38 -4.61 -10.04
N VAL A 90 2.99 -4.07 -8.99
CA VAL A 90 4.42 -3.80 -8.89
C VAL A 90 5.13 -4.85 -8.06
N LEU A 91 6.14 -5.49 -8.63
CA LEU A 91 6.99 -6.51 -8.03
C LEU A 91 8.36 -5.89 -7.74
N THR A 92 8.72 -5.75 -6.46
CA THR A 92 9.96 -5.07 -6.03
C THR A 92 10.96 -6.05 -5.41
N ASN A 93 12.26 -5.79 -5.58
CA ASN A 93 13.32 -6.69 -5.07
C ASN A 93 14.15 -5.99 -3.99
N CYS A 94 13.51 -5.48 -2.94
CA CYS A 94 14.17 -4.61 -1.95
C CYS A 94 14.68 -5.30 -0.68
N HIS A 95 14.32 -6.56 -0.41
CA HIS A 95 14.73 -7.23 0.84
C HIS A 95 15.88 -8.22 0.62
N ASN A 96 15.92 -8.87 -0.55
CA ASN A 96 16.93 -9.85 -0.92
C ASN A 96 17.97 -9.26 -1.88
N SER A 97 18.32 -7.99 -1.71
CA SER A 97 19.32 -7.31 -2.55
C SER A 97 20.74 -7.33 -1.97
N LEU A 98 20.94 -7.35 -0.65
CA LEU A 98 22.29 -7.21 -0.08
C LEU A 98 23.10 -8.53 -0.07
N CYS A 99 24.38 -8.43 -0.45
CA CYS A 99 25.33 -9.54 -0.64
C CYS A 99 25.72 -10.35 0.61
N ALA A 100 25.13 -10.10 1.78
CA ALA A 100 25.54 -10.82 2.99
C ALA A 100 24.88 -12.21 3.11
N VAL A 101 23.62 -12.37 2.67
CA VAL A 101 22.88 -13.65 2.70
C VAL A 101 21.75 -13.73 1.66
N GLY A 102 21.10 -12.62 1.28
CA GLY A 102 19.91 -12.64 0.41
C GLY A 102 20.18 -12.40 -1.10
N GLY A 103 21.15 -11.54 -1.44
CA GLY A 103 21.42 -11.09 -2.82
C GLY A 103 21.70 -12.19 -3.84
N THR A 104 22.69 -13.03 -3.54
CA THR A 104 23.15 -14.08 -4.46
C THR A 104 22.37 -15.39 -4.29
N ILE A 105 21.80 -15.65 -3.12
CA ILE A 105 21.05 -16.90 -2.84
C ILE A 105 19.67 -16.85 -3.49
N ASN A 106 19.01 -15.69 -3.47
CA ASN A 106 17.61 -15.57 -3.91
C ASN A 106 17.49 -14.92 -5.30
N GLU A 107 18.52 -15.04 -6.13
CA GLU A 107 18.47 -14.57 -7.52
C GLU A 107 17.41 -15.34 -8.33
N ASP A 108 17.11 -16.58 -7.93
CA ASP A 108 16.02 -17.37 -8.49
C ASP A 108 14.64 -16.72 -8.24
N ASP A 109 14.38 -16.19 -7.04
CA ASP A 109 13.18 -15.42 -6.73
C ASP A 109 13.08 -14.17 -7.62
N HIS A 110 14.19 -13.50 -7.89
CA HIS A 110 14.24 -12.33 -8.76
C HIS A 110 13.90 -12.69 -10.21
N VAL A 111 14.49 -13.78 -10.73
CA VAL A 111 14.21 -14.30 -12.07
C VAL A 111 12.77 -14.80 -12.18
N PHE A 112 12.24 -15.42 -11.12
CA PHE A 112 10.85 -15.83 -11.02
C PHE A 112 9.90 -14.62 -11.10
N GLY A 113 10.18 -13.56 -10.32
CA GLY A 113 9.42 -12.31 -10.34
C GLY A 113 9.45 -11.62 -11.72
N LEU A 114 10.63 -11.55 -12.35
CA LEU A 114 10.77 -11.00 -13.71
C LEU A 114 9.97 -11.80 -14.73
N SER A 115 10.01 -13.13 -14.64
CA SER A 115 9.27 -14.02 -15.54
C SER A 115 7.75 -13.88 -15.34
N ALA A 116 7.31 -13.71 -14.09
CA ALA A 116 5.91 -13.46 -13.77
C ALA A 116 5.43 -12.11 -14.34
N ALA A 117 6.21 -11.03 -14.19
CA ALA A 117 5.89 -9.73 -14.77
C ALA A 117 5.75 -9.81 -16.30
N LYS A 118 6.64 -10.55 -16.97
CA LYS A 118 6.56 -10.79 -18.43
C LYS A 118 5.32 -11.60 -18.82
N ARG A 119 4.95 -12.60 -18.02
CA ARG A 119 3.84 -13.53 -18.32
C ARG A 119 2.47 -12.92 -18.03
N TYR A 120 2.27 -12.39 -16.82
CA TYR A 120 0.97 -11.93 -16.33
C TYR A 120 0.76 -10.42 -16.53
N GLY A 121 1.78 -9.69 -16.99
CA GLY A 121 1.84 -8.23 -16.98
C GLY A 121 2.38 -7.69 -15.65
N GLY A 122 2.48 -6.37 -15.51
CA GLY A 122 2.95 -5.71 -14.30
C GLY A 122 4.31 -5.03 -14.43
N VAL A 123 4.75 -4.40 -13.34
CA VAL A 123 6.00 -3.63 -13.28
C VAL A 123 6.99 -4.38 -12.42
N TYR A 124 8.16 -4.68 -12.97
CA TYR A 124 9.27 -5.29 -12.23
C TYR A 124 10.30 -4.22 -11.89
N VAL A 125 10.57 -4.03 -10.59
CA VAL A 125 11.58 -3.09 -10.09
C VAL A 125 12.84 -3.89 -9.74
N PRO A 126 13.94 -3.80 -10.51
CA PRO A 126 15.13 -4.61 -10.31
C PRO A 126 15.75 -4.46 -8.91
N PRO A 127 16.56 -5.43 -8.46
CA PRO A 127 17.28 -5.32 -7.20
C PRO A 127 18.16 -4.06 -7.17
N HIS A 128 18.40 -3.54 -5.96
CA HIS A 128 19.17 -2.31 -5.71
C HIS A 128 18.61 -1.00 -6.28
N GLN A 129 17.44 -1.00 -6.93
CA GLN A 129 16.89 0.22 -7.55
C GLN A 129 16.05 1.06 -6.58
N ALA A 130 15.16 0.43 -5.81
CA ALA A 130 14.27 1.15 -4.90
C ALA A 130 13.77 0.25 -3.76
N VAL A 131 13.36 0.89 -2.66
CA VAL A 131 12.57 0.24 -1.61
C VAL A 131 11.09 0.39 -1.95
N ILE A 132 10.31 -0.69 -1.75
CA ILE A 132 8.89 -0.79 -2.14
C ILE A 132 8.05 0.46 -1.80
N HIS A 133 8.15 0.96 -0.57
CA HIS A 133 7.32 2.09 -0.13
C HIS A 133 7.75 3.43 -0.72
N GLN A 134 9.05 3.62 -1.02
CA GLN A 134 9.49 4.83 -1.71
C GLN A 134 9.02 4.80 -3.16
N TYR A 135 9.20 3.66 -3.83
CA TYR A 135 8.70 3.47 -5.20
C TYR A 135 7.19 3.71 -5.30
N ALA A 136 6.42 3.14 -4.37
CA ALA A 136 4.97 3.34 -4.34
C ALA A 136 4.59 4.82 -4.19
N ARG A 137 5.29 5.57 -3.33
CA ARG A 137 5.04 7.02 -3.15
C ARG A 137 5.33 7.84 -4.41
N GLU A 138 6.35 7.47 -5.17
CA GLU A 138 6.79 8.25 -6.34
C GLU A 138 6.05 7.88 -7.62
N MET A 139 5.57 6.64 -7.74
CA MET A 139 5.09 6.08 -9.01
C MET A 139 3.61 5.68 -9.01
N LEU A 140 2.97 5.55 -7.85
CA LEU A 140 1.57 5.09 -7.72
C LEU A 140 0.63 6.17 -7.14
N ALA A 141 1.16 7.36 -6.83
CA ALA A 141 0.43 8.49 -6.25
C ALA A 141 -0.22 9.39 -7.29
#